data_AF-M1QAU6-F1
#
_entry.id   AF-M1QAU6-F1
#
_cell.length_a   1.000
_cell.length_b   1.000
_cell.length_c   1.000
_cell.angle_alpha   90.00
_cell.angle_beta   90.00
_cell.angle_gamma   90.00
#
_symmetry.space_group_name_H-M   'P 1'
#
loop_
_entity.id
_entity.type
_entity.pdbx_description
1 polymer ?
#
loop_
_entity_poly.entity_id
_entity_poly.type
_entity_poly.pdbx_seq_one_letter_code
_entity_poly.pdbx_strand_id
1 'polypeptide(L)'
;MFLNENRIVEKICEFPTTLGDISENIFGGISSKNSLLHRLVVPEGSGSESLYLCEGLCKPVILESELIYPYVSGSFPEKFALNSSPYRFMLPYELSEKDNRKECRIIPPEELRVRFPLTYGRILEFKNQFGHDDSPVEPADYSIRGRKLLEYLNTPKIIATEGYRLQAAYDVSGNHVFKDGCGIVLKDPEKYPYVTAVLNSQISRLFPSVCEYEMIYSSSTTPAVMKRFPIVFPEDRLTEDLINSISGYLMFLSQQKYEAGYSAPDWLNELAGFYEQISDLLVVDAYFENGIDPRLLGALEENIHPYAGDMESESDESLLSVLHYIRQKIMESSNFNKYTFNKEFSGILSFL
;
A
#
# COMPACT_ATOMS: atom_id res chain seq x y z
N MET A 1 8.35 -6.48 31.65
CA MET A 1 8.32 -6.21 30.20
C MET A 1 6.96 -6.59 29.61
N PHE A 2 6.50 -7.85 29.66
CA PHE A 2 5.15 -8.28 29.22
C PHE A 2 3.96 -7.54 29.88
N LEU A 3 4.09 -7.13 31.15
CA LEU A 3 3.06 -6.37 31.87
C LEU A 3 2.76 -4.99 31.26
N ASN A 4 3.68 -4.40 30.50
CA ASN A 4 3.46 -3.10 29.89
C ASN A 4 2.75 -3.22 28.55
N GLU A 5 3.15 -4.20 27.74
CA GLU A 5 2.52 -4.48 26.45
C GLU A 5 1.04 -4.87 26.63
N ASN A 6 0.72 -5.72 27.60
CA ASN A 6 -0.69 -6.09 27.87
C ASN A 6 -1.55 -4.88 28.24
N ARG A 7 -1.05 -3.94 29.05
CA ARG A 7 -1.80 -2.73 29.42
C ARG A 7 -1.99 -1.80 28.23
N ILE A 8 -0.99 -1.71 27.36
CA ILE A 8 -1.06 -0.93 26.12
C ILE A 8 -2.08 -1.56 25.17
N VAL A 9 -2.05 -2.88 25.00
CA VAL A 9 -3.01 -3.63 24.18
C VAL A 9 -4.43 -3.47 24.72
N GLU A 10 -4.64 -3.61 26.04
CA GLU A 10 -5.92 -3.36 26.69
C GLU A 10 -6.46 -1.96 26.37
N LYS A 11 -5.64 -0.92 26.53
CA LYS A 11 -6.01 0.47 26.19
C LYS A 11 -6.34 0.62 24.71
N ILE A 12 -5.60 -0.03 23.81
CA ILE A 12 -5.88 -0.02 22.38
C ILE A 12 -7.23 -0.68 22.05
N CYS A 13 -7.58 -1.78 22.72
CA CYS A 13 -8.85 -2.47 22.54
C CYS A 13 -10.06 -1.67 23.06
N GLU A 14 -9.85 -0.69 23.94
CA GLU A 14 -10.91 0.19 24.44
C GLU A 14 -11.35 1.27 23.42
N PHE A 15 -10.57 1.48 22.35
CA PHE A 15 -10.93 2.47 21.33
C PHE A 15 -12.18 2.04 20.53
N PRO A 16 -13.19 2.93 20.39
CA PRO A 16 -14.49 2.55 19.84
C PRO A 16 -14.50 2.47 18.31
N THR A 17 -13.57 3.15 17.64
CA THR A 17 -13.55 3.28 16.18
C THR A 17 -12.56 2.30 15.57
N THR A 18 -13.02 1.56 14.57
CA THR A 18 -12.20 0.61 13.83
C THR A 18 -12.01 1.04 12.38
N LEU A 19 -11.02 0.46 11.72
CA LEU A 19 -10.79 0.65 10.29
C LEU A 19 -12.01 0.23 9.47
N GLY A 20 -12.77 -0.77 9.92
CA GLY A 20 -14.03 -1.17 9.31
C GLY A 20 -15.10 -0.08 9.34
N ASP A 21 -15.13 0.75 10.38
CA ASP A 21 -16.13 1.82 10.53
C ASP A 21 -15.89 2.99 9.57
N ILE A 22 -14.62 3.29 9.28
CA ILE A 22 -14.20 4.39 8.38
C ILE A 22 -14.02 3.94 6.92
N SER A 23 -13.98 2.62 6.68
CA SER A 23 -13.82 2.07 5.34
C SER A 23 -15.16 1.92 4.62
N GLU A 24 -15.18 2.29 3.34
CA GLU A 24 -16.23 1.89 2.41
C GLU A 24 -16.15 0.37 2.17
N ASN A 25 -14.93 -0.15 2.01
CA ASN A 25 -14.71 -1.60 1.92
C ASN A 25 -13.30 -2.01 2.33
N ILE A 26 -13.20 -3.25 2.83
CA ILE A 26 -11.93 -3.95 3.00
C ILE A 26 -12.09 -5.33 2.38
N PHE A 27 -11.24 -5.65 1.41
CA PHE A 27 -11.35 -6.84 0.58
C PHE A 27 -10.00 -7.53 0.35
N GLY A 28 -10.03 -8.83 0.07
CA GLY A 28 -8.82 -9.60 -0.24
C GLY A 28 -8.39 -9.44 -1.69
N GLY A 29 -7.15 -9.82 -1.97
CA GLY A 29 -6.62 -9.86 -3.32
C GLY A 29 -7.31 -10.88 -4.24
N ILE A 30 -6.85 -10.92 -5.49
CA ILE A 30 -7.33 -11.89 -6.47
C ILE A 30 -6.76 -13.28 -6.21
N SER A 31 -7.50 -14.31 -6.63
CA SER A 31 -6.95 -15.68 -6.71
C SER A 31 -7.40 -16.37 -7.99
N SER A 32 -6.50 -17.10 -8.63
CA SER A 32 -6.77 -17.85 -9.87
C SER A 32 -6.27 -19.27 -9.73
N LYS A 33 -6.94 -20.22 -10.40
CA LYS A 33 -6.41 -21.58 -10.57
C LYS A 33 -5.15 -21.58 -11.44
N ASN A 34 -5.07 -20.64 -12.38
CA ASN A 34 -4.00 -20.53 -13.37
C ASN A 34 -3.23 -19.22 -13.19
N SER A 35 -2.69 -18.93 -11.99
CA SER A 35 -2.00 -17.64 -11.76
C SER A 35 -0.87 -17.35 -12.76
N LEU A 36 -0.18 -18.39 -13.24
CA LEU A 36 0.88 -18.32 -14.24
C LEU A 36 0.41 -17.88 -15.64
N LEU A 37 -0.88 -18.08 -15.96
CA LEU A 37 -1.49 -17.55 -17.18
C LEU A 37 -1.60 -16.02 -17.12
N HIS A 38 -1.82 -15.46 -15.93
CA HIS A 38 -2.12 -14.04 -15.79
C HIS A 38 -0.89 -13.20 -15.50
N ARG A 39 0.08 -13.74 -14.75
CA ARG A 39 1.29 -13.02 -14.38
C ARG A 39 2.19 -12.77 -15.58
N LEU A 40 2.69 -11.55 -15.64
CA LEU A 40 3.50 -10.99 -16.70
C LEU A 40 4.63 -10.18 -16.09
N VAL A 41 5.75 -10.07 -16.80
CA VAL A 41 6.87 -9.20 -16.43
C VAL A 41 7.23 -8.32 -17.61
N VAL A 42 7.43 -7.02 -17.39
CA VAL A 42 7.97 -6.12 -18.40
C VAL A 42 9.47 -6.42 -18.54
N PRO A 43 9.96 -6.79 -19.74
CA PRO A 43 11.39 -7.04 -19.95
C PRO A 43 12.20 -5.74 -19.75
N GLU A 44 13.36 -5.86 -19.11
CA GLU A 44 14.28 -4.73 -18.95
C GLU A 44 14.67 -4.13 -20.31
N GLY A 45 14.67 -2.79 -20.40
CA GLY A 45 15.01 -2.08 -21.63
C GLY A 45 13.96 -2.15 -22.75
N SER A 46 12.78 -2.74 -22.50
CA SER A 46 11.68 -2.71 -23.47
C SER A 46 11.08 -1.30 -23.57
N GLY A 47 11.17 -0.69 -24.75
CA GLY A 47 10.42 0.51 -25.10
C GLY A 47 9.00 0.24 -25.62
N SER A 48 8.57 -1.03 -25.65
CA SER A 48 7.26 -1.44 -26.17
C SER A 48 6.29 -1.71 -25.02
N GLU A 49 5.18 -0.98 -25.02
CA GLU A 49 4.08 -1.12 -24.04
C GLU A 49 3.27 -2.42 -24.19
N SER A 50 3.51 -3.19 -25.24
CA SER A 50 2.79 -4.44 -25.54
C SER A 50 3.62 -5.70 -25.34
N LEU A 51 4.93 -5.58 -25.08
CA LEU A 51 5.84 -6.71 -24.95
C LEU A 51 6.01 -7.13 -23.49
N TYR A 52 5.75 -8.40 -23.20
CA TYR A 52 5.83 -8.96 -21.85
C TYR A 52 6.51 -10.33 -21.85
N LEU A 53 7.06 -10.74 -20.72
CA LEU A 53 7.45 -12.13 -20.44
C LEU A 53 6.30 -12.82 -19.71
N CYS A 54 5.78 -13.90 -20.29
CA CYS A 54 4.80 -14.74 -19.63
C CYS A 54 5.52 -15.70 -18.69
N GLU A 55 5.27 -15.61 -17.38
CA GLU A 55 5.93 -16.48 -16.40
C GLU A 55 5.65 -17.96 -16.65
N GLY A 56 4.41 -18.32 -16.99
CA GLY A 56 4.07 -19.71 -17.21
C GLY A 56 4.67 -20.29 -18.50
N LEU A 57 4.66 -19.53 -19.60
CA LEU A 57 5.20 -19.99 -20.89
C LEU A 57 6.73 -19.82 -21.01
N CYS A 58 7.35 -19.10 -20.07
CA CYS A 58 8.78 -18.78 -20.08
C CYS A 58 9.28 -18.16 -21.40
N LYS A 59 8.44 -17.36 -22.07
CA LYS A 59 8.76 -16.72 -23.35
C LYS A 59 8.15 -15.32 -23.49
N PRO A 60 8.70 -14.47 -24.38
CA PRO A 60 8.07 -13.22 -24.74
C PRO A 60 6.70 -13.41 -25.39
N VAL A 61 5.76 -12.54 -25.05
CA VAL A 61 4.42 -12.46 -25.60
C VAL A 61 4.09 -11.00 -25.91
N ILE A 62 3.30 -10.78 -26.96
CA ILE A 62 2.73 -9.47 -27.28
C ILE A 62 1.26 -9.52 -26.90
N LEU A 63 0.80 -8.54 -26.14
CA LEU A 63 -0.58 -8.46 -25.64
C LEU A 63 -1.12 -7.04 -25.75
N GLU A 64 -2.44 -6.95 -25.85
CA GLU A 64 -3.16 -5.68 -25.80
C GLU A 64 -3.06 -5.08 -24.40
N SER A 65 -2.48 -3.88 -24.29
CA SER A 65 -2.18 -3.22 -23.00
C SER A 65 -3.42 -2.87 -22.21
N GLU A 66 -4.60 -2.75 -22.84
CA GLU A 66 -5.86 -2.40 -22.16
C GLU A 66 -6.29 -3.46 -21.14
N LEU A 67 -5.81 -4.70 -21.28
CA LEU A 67 -6.11 -5.80 -20.35
C LEU A 67 -5.00 -6.00 -19.30
N ILE A 68 -3.97 -5.15 -19.29
CA ILE A 68 -2.76 -5.37 -18.49
C ILE A 68 -2.66 -4.32 -17.39
N TYR A 69 -2.63 -4.79 -16.14
CA TYR A 69 -2.59 -3.93 -14.96
C TYR A 69 -1.28 -4.10 -14.18
N PRO A 70 -0.78 -3.05 -13.50
CA PRO A 70 0.30 -3.18 -12.52
C PRO A 70 -0.02 -4.26 -11.48
N TYR A 71 0.99 -5.07 -11.13
CA TYR A 71 0.81 -6.18 -10.20
C TYR A 71 1.78 -6.11 -9.04
N VAL A 72 1.23 -6.28 -7.84
CA VAL A 72 1.97 -6.43 -6.59
C VAL A 72 2.10 -7.91 -6.30
N SER A 73 3.32 -8.43 -6.47
CA SER A 73 3.63 -9.85 -6.27
C SER A 73 4.06 -10.13 -4.83
N GLY A 74 3.14 -10.65 -4.02
CA GLY A 74 3.44 -11.09 -2.66
C GLY A 74 3.59 -9.95 -1.64
N SER A 75 4.29 -10.22 -0.54
CA SER A 75 4.70 -9.20 0.43
C SER A 75 5.69 -8.25 -0.25
N PHE A 76 5.29 -7.00 -0.46
CA PHE A 76 6.15 -5.98 -1.03
C PHE A 76 6.83 -5.21 0.11
N PRO A 77 8.12 -4.87 -0.01
CA PRO A 77 8.86 -4.21 1.06
C PRO A 77 8.52 -2.72 1.21
N GLU A 78 7.79 -2.16 0.26
CA GLU A 78 7.55 -0.73 0.12
C GLU A 78 6.50 -0.26 1.15
N LYS A 79 6.71 0.96 1.65
CA LYS A 79 5.78 1.63 2.56
C LYS A 79 5.30 2.92 1.91
N PHE A 80 4.13 3.39 2.34
CA PHE A 80 3.53 4.68 1.98
C PHE A 80 3.08 4.80 0.52
N ALA A 81 3.88 4.41 -0.47
CA ALA A 81 3.54 4.46 -1.89
C ALA A 81 3.80 3.11 -2.59
N LEU A 82 2.97 2.81 -3.59
CA LEU A 82 3.24 1.74 -4.55
C LEU A 82 4.06 2.31 -5.70
N ASN A 83 5.23 1.73 -5.91
CA ASN A 83 6.09 2.15 -7.00
C ASN A 83 5.83 1.31 -8.25
N SER A 84 6.37 1.74 -9.38
CA SER A 84 6.15 1.11 -10.68
C SER A 84 6.81 -0.27 -10.78
N SER A 85 6.16 -1.31 -10.26
CA SER A 85 6.58 -2.72 -10.35
C SER A 85 6.84 -3.15 -11.81
N PRO A 86 7.82 -4.01 -12.12
CA PRO A 86 7.94 -4.62 -13.45
C PRO A 86 6.88 -5.71 -13.67
N TYR A 87 6.22 -6.17 -12.61
CA TYR A 87 5.19 -7.19 -12.69
C TYR A 87 3.86 -6.60 -13.17
N ARG A 88 3.17 -7.41 -13.97
CA ARG A 88 1.88 -7.09 -14.57
C ARG A 88 0.94 -8.27 -14.42
N PHE A 89 -0.36 -7.97 -14.50
CA PHE A 89 -1.42 -8.98 -14.43
C PHE A 89 -2.41 -8.78 -15.56
N MET A 90 -2.67 -9.84 -16.32
CA MET A 90 -3.66 -9.86 -17.40
C MET A 90 -5.06 -10.09 -16.82
N LEU A 91 -5.96 -9.12 -16.99
CA LEU A 91 -7.37 -9.16 -16.59
C LEU A 91 -8.27 -8.98 -17.83
N PRO A 92 -8.78 -10.08 -18.42
CA PRO A 92 -9.71 -10.02 -19.54
C PRO A 92 -11.14 -9.74 -19.04
N TYR A 93 -11.30 -8.59 -18.39
CA TYR A 93 -12.53 -8.14 -17.77
C TYR A 93 -12.89 -6.74 -18.27
N GLU A 94 -14.18 -6.52 -18.44
CA GLU A 94 -14.74 -5.21 -18.75
C GLU A 94 -15.19 -4.57 -17.44
N LEU A 95 -14.65 -3.37 -17.18
CA LEU A 95 -15.02 -2.53 -16.06
C LEU A 95 -16.01 -1.50 -16.57
N SER A 96 -17.17 -1.42 -15.93
CA SER A 96 -18.19 -0.43 -16.27
C SER A 96 -18.73 0.21 -15.00
N GLU A 97 -19.09 1.48 -15.10
CA GLU A 97 -19.74 2.20 -14.01
C GLU A 97 -21.18 2.48 -14.43
N LYS A 98 -22.13 1.85 -13.73
CA LYS A 98 -23.55 1.99 -14.01
C LYS A 98 -24.29 2.28 -12.72
N ASP A 99 -25.07 3.36 -12.69
CA ASP A 99 -25.88 3.75 -11.52
C ASP A 99 -25.07 3.85 -10.21
N ASN A 100 -23.87 4.45 -10.27
CA ASN A 100 -22.90 4.54 -9.16
C ASN A 100 -22.47 3.18 -8.58
N ARG A 101 -22.65 2.09 -9.34
CA ARG A 101 -22.11 0.77 -9.03
C ARG A 101 -21.08 0.40 -10.08
N LYS A 102 -19.88 0.09 -9.62
CA LYS A 102 -18.82 -0.48 -10.45
C LYS A 102 -19.17 -1.94 -10.71
N GLU A 103 -19.54 -2.25 -11.95
CA GLU A 103 -19.80 -3.59 -12.42
C GLU A 103 -18.58 -4.11 -13.18
N CYS A 104 -18.16 -5.32 -12.83
CA CYS A 104 -17.09 -6.02 -13.52
C CYS A 104 -17.65 -7.29 -14.18
N ARG A 105 -17.46 -7.39 -15.50
CA ARG A 105 -17.91 -8.51 -16.32
C ARG A 105 -16.71 -9.20 -16.97
N ILE A 106 -16.66 -10.53 -16.91
CA ILE A 106 -15.68 -11.30 -17.68
C ILE A 106 -15.98 -11.15 -19.17
N ILE A 107 -14.98 -10.83 -19.99
CA ILE A 107 -15.16 -10.70 -21.44
C ILE A 107 -15.40 -12.10 -22.01
N PRO A 108 -16.50 -12.39 -22.73
CA PRO A 108 -16.75 -13.70 -23.32
C PRO A 108 -15.69 -14.10 -24.37
N PRO A 109 -15.40 -15.40 -24.57
CA PRO A 109 -14.36 -15.85 -25.50
C PRO A 109 -14.53 -15.35 -26.94
N GLU A 110 -15.76 -15.28 -27.44
CA GLU A 110 -16.07 -14.81 -28.79
C GLU A 110 -15.71 -13.32 -28.95
N GLU A 111 -16.03 -12.53 -27.93
CA GLU A 111 -15.73 -11.11 -27.88
C GLU A 111 -14.22 -10.87 -27.69
N LEU A 112 -13.60 -11.65 -26.79
CA LEU A 112 -12.16 -11.63 -26.55
C LEU A 112 -11.38 -11.97 -27.82
N ARG A 113 -11.83 -12.96 -28.61
CA ARG A 113 -11.20 -13.35 -29.88
C ARG A 113 -11.22 -12.23 -30.92
N VAL A 114 -12.27 -11.41 -30.94
CA VAL A 114 -12.44 -10.34 -31.94
C VAL A 114 -11.73 -9.06 -31.51
N ARG A 115 -11.91 -8.65 -30.24
CA ARG A 115 -11.36 -7.39 -29.72
C ARG A 115 -9.91 -7.50 -29.26
N PHE A 116 -9.52 -8.66 -28.71
CA PHE A 116 -8.21 -8.90 -28.08
C PHE A 116 -7.61 -10.23 -28.58
N PRO A 117 -7.36 -10.37 -29.90
CA PRO A 117 -6.95 -11.63 -30.50
C PRO A 117 -5.61 -12.17 -29.98
N LEU A 118 -4.68 -11.31 -29.55
CA LEU A 118 -3.38 -11.75 -29.01
C LEU A 118 -3.57 -12.37 -27.63
N THR A 119 -4.37 -11.72 -26.77
CA THR A 119 -4.77 -12.26 -25.47
C THR A 119 -5.53 -13.58 -25.61
N TYR A 120 -6.49 -13.67 -26.53
CA TYR A 120 -7.19 -14.93 -26.81
C TYR A 120 -6.22 -16.04 -27.25
N GLY A 121 -5.33 -15.73 -28.20
CA GLY A 121 -4.31 -16.67 -28.69
C GLY A 121 -3.39 -17.18 -27.57
N ARG A 122 -3.01 -16.31 -26.63
CA ARG A 122 -2.21 -16.69 -25.45
C ARG A 122 -2.95 -17.65 -24.53
N ILE A 123 -4.22 -17.38 -24.23
CA ILE A 123 -5.02 -18.25 -23.35
C ILE A 123 -5.15 -19.64 -23.97
N LEU A 124 -5.44 -19.70 -25.27
CA LEU A 124 -5.50 -20.95 -26.02
C LEU A 124 -4.16 -21.69 -26.01
N GLU A 125 -3.05 -21.00 -26.27
CA GLU A 125 -1.72 -21.63 -26.22
C GLU A 125 -1.40 -22.19 -24.82
N PHE A 126 -1.68 -21.43 -23.77
CA PHE A 126 -1.47 -21.86 -22.39
C PHE A 126 -2.32 -23.09 -22.06
N LYS A 127 -3.60 -23.08 -22.47
CA LYS A 127 -4.53 -24.19 -22.28
C LYS A 127 -4.04 -25.46 -22.99
N ASN A 128 -3.60 -25.36 -24.24
CA ASN A 128 -3.09 -26.50 -25.00
C ASN A 128 -1.80 -27.07 -24.38
N GLN A 129 -0.90 -26.20 -23.89
CA GLN A 129 0.38 -26.63 -23.33
C GLN A 129 0.28 -27.22 -21.92
N PHE A 130 -0.50 -26.59 -21.03
CA PHE A 130 -0.56 -26.97 -19.61
C PHE A 130 -1.81 -27.77 -19.25
N GLY A 131 -2.93 -27.50 -19.92
CA GLY A 131 -4.18 -28.24 -19.74
C GLY A 131 -4.27 -29.51 -20.59
N HIS A 132 -3.42 -29.63 -21.63
CA HIS A 132 -3.54 -30.65 -22.68
C HIS A 132 -4.95 -30.75 -23.25
N ASP A 133 -5.60 -29.59 -23.38
CA ASP A 133 -6.99 -29.45 -23.79
C ASP A 133 -7.08 -28.54 -25.01
N ASP A 134 -7.36 -29.15 -26.16
CA ASP A 134 -7.52 -28.47 -27.45
C ASP A 134 -8.96 -27.96 -27.69
N SER A 135 -9.83 -28.02 -26.67
CA SER A 135 -11.18 -27.46 -26.77
C SER A 135 -11.15 -25.93 -26.87
N PRO A 136 -12.21 -25.31 -27.43
CA PRO A 136 -12.32 -23.85 -27.49
C PRO A 136 -12.12 -23.20 -26.12
N VAL A 137 -11.63 -21.96 -26.11
CA VAL A 137 -11.46 -21.19 -24.88
C VAL A 137 -12.82 -20.95 -24.23
N GLU A 138 -12.93 -21.24 -22.95
CA GLU A 138 -14.12 -20.98 -22.13
C GLU A 138 -13.81 -19.92 -21.06
N PRO A 139 -14.82 -19.18 -20.54
CA PRO A 139 -14.61 -18.19 -19.48
C PRO A 139 -13.89 -18.75 -18.25
N ALA A 140 -14.09 -20.04 -17.94
CA ALA A 140 -13.46 -20.70 -16.80
C ALA A 140 -11.93 -20.75 -16.90
N ASP A 141 -11.38 -20.80 -18.12
CA ASP A 141 -9.95 -20.96 -18.40
C ASP A 141 -9.10 -19.78 -17.88
N TYR A 142 -9.70 -18.59 -17.86
CA TYR A 142 -9.06 -17.33 -17.46
C TYR A 142 -9.86 -16.57 -16.38
N SER A 143 -10.85 -17.22 -15.78
CA SER A 143 -11.60 -16.62 -14.67
C SER A 143 -10.75 -16.50 -13.41
N ILE A 144 -10.91 -15.39 -12.71
CA ILE A 144 -10.32 -15.16 -11.39
C ILE A 144 -11.41 -14.98 -10.32
N ARG A 145 -11.04 -15.28 -9.08
CA ARG A 145 -11.79 -14.94 -7.86
C ARG A 145 -11.27 -13.61 -7.31
N GLY A 146 -12.04 -13.03 -6.39
CA GLY A 146 -11.74 -11.71 -5.82
C GLY A 146 -12.52 -10.59 -6.49
N ARG A 147 -13.83 -10.80 -6.75
CA ARG A 147 -14.72 -9.83 -7.43
C ARG A 147 -14.64 -8.43 -6.82
N LYS A 148 -14.51 -8.33 -5.49
CA LYS A 148 -14.40 -7.05 -4.79
C LYS A 148 -13.20 -6.22 -5.25
N LEU A 149 -12.04 -6.85 -5.48
CA LEU A 149 -10.89 -6.12 -6.04
C LEU A 149 -11.21 -5.53 -7.41
N LEU A 150 -11.90 -6.29 -8.26
CA LEU A 150 -12.29 -5.83 -9.59
C LEU A 150 -13.32 -4.69 -9.54
N GLU A 151 -14.25 -4.73 -8.58
CA GLU A 151 -15.20 -3.63 -8.34
C GLU A 151 -14.50 -2.33 -7.91
N TYR A 152 -13.35 -2.41 -7.22
CA TYR A 152 -12.59 -1.24 -6.78
C TYR A 152 -11.33 -0.96 -7.61
N LEU A 153 -11.19 -1.59 -8.77
CA LEU A 153 -10.12 -1.27 -9.70
C LEU A 153 -10.33 0.16 -10.23
N ASN A 154 -9.25 0.93 -10.34
CA ASN A 154 -9.24 2.37 -10.60
C ASN A 154 -9.96 3.21 -9.52
N THR A 155 -10.04 2.70 -8.28
CA THR A 155 -10.41 3.50 -7.10
C THR A 155 -9.18 3.62 -6.20
N PRO A 156 -8.81 4.83 -5.72
CA PRO A 156 -7.75 4.99 -4.75
C PRO A 156 -7.95 4.05 -3.57
N LYS A 157 -6.89 3.37 -3.13
CA LYS A 157 -6.97 2.35 -2.07
C LYS A 157 -5.64 2.17 -1.37
N ILE A 158 -5.67 1.77 -0.12
CA ILE A 158 -4.46 1.30 0.58
C ILE A 158 -4.34 -0.21 0.35
N ILE A 159 -3.17 -0.68 -0.04
CA ILE A 159 -2.85 -2.11 -0.06
C ILE A 159 -2.01 -2.40 1.18
N ALA A 160 -2.51 -3.28 2.05
CA ALA A 160 -1.82 -3.74 3.24
C ALA A 160 -1.44 -5.22 3.10
N THR A 161 -0.16 -5.54 3.27
CA THR A 161 0.37 -6.90 3.18
C THR A 161 1.08 -7.32 4.46
N GLU A 162 1.14 -8.65 4.67
CA GLU A 162 1.82 -9.25 5.80
C GLU A 162 3.16 -9.80 5.30
N GLY A 163 4.25 -9.20 5.77
CA GLY A 163 5.62 -9.71 5.62
C GLY A 163 6.16 -10.14 6.97
N TYR A 164 7.39 -9.71 7.31
CA TYR A 164 7.88 -9.79 8.70
C TYR A 164 7.04 -8.91 9.66
N ARG A 165 6.40 -7.86 9.12
CA ARG A 165 5.50 -6.93 9.82
C ARG A 165 4.38 -6.50 8.86
N LEU A 166 3.33 -5.88 9.40
CA LEU A 166 2.34 -5.19 8.58
C LEU A 166 3.01 -4.04 7.82
N GLN A 167 2.75 -3.96 6.52
CA GLN A 167 3.20 -2.89 5.65
C GLN A 167 2.03 -2.41 4.80
N ALA A 168 1.93 -1.09 4.62
CA ALA A 168 0.85 -0.50 3.85
C ALA A 168 1.38 0.53 2.85
N ALA A 169 0.81 0.55 1.65
CA ALA A 169 1.08 1.55 0.64
C ALA A 169 -0.21 2.08 0.04
N TYR A 170 -0.23 3.38 -0.24
CA TYR A 170 -1.35 4.05 -0.86
C TYR A 170 -1.23 3.97 -2.40
N ASP A 171 -2.19 3.28 -3.02
CA ASP A 171 -2.39 3.25 -4.46
C ASP A 171 -3.29 4.42 -4.88
N VAL A 172 -2.68 5.58 -5.14
CA VAL A 172 -3.40 6.80 -5.53
C VAL A 172 -4.24 6.56 -6.80
N SER A 173 -3.69 5.84 -7.77
CA SER A 173 -4.35 5.56 -9.04
C SER A 173 -5.46 4.50 -8.94
N GLY A 174 -5.36 3.62 -7.94
CA GLY A 174 -6.27 2.51 -7.76
C GLY A 174 -6.12 1.37 -8.76
N ASN A 175 -5.11 1.39 -9.65
CA ASN A 175 -4.99 0.43 -10.75
C ASN A 175 -4.19 -0.83 -10.39
N HIS A 176 -3.54 -0.87 -9.21
CA HIS A 176 -2.72 -2.00 -8.82
C HIS A 176 -3.58 -3.21 -8.45
N VAL A 177 -3.23 -4.35 -9.03
CA VAL A 177 -3.78 -5.67 -8.71
C VAL A 177 -2.82 -6.36 -7.74
N PHE A 178 -3.38 -7.06 -6.76
CA PHE A 178 -2.59 -7.78 -5.75
C PHE A 178 -3.26 -9.10 -5.41
N LYS A 179 -2.46 -10.08 -5.01
CA LYS A 179 -2.94 -11.41 -4.59
C LYS A 179 -3.00 -11.54 -3.08
N ASP A 180 -1.92 -11.17 -2.40
CA ASP A 180 -1.76 -11.36 -0.97
C ASP A 180 -2.08 -10.07 -0.22
N GLY A 181 -2.59 -10.19 1.01
CA GLY A 181 -3.02 -9.04 1.82
C GLY A 181 -4.45 -8.56 1.52
N CYS A 182 -4.72 -7.29 1.83
CA CYS A 182 -6.03 -6.67 1.65
C CYS A 182 -5.93 -5.27 1.05
N GLY A 183 -7.00 -4.89 0.35
CA GLY A 183 -7.25 -3.55 -0.15
C GLY A 183 -8.26 -2.86 0.75
N ILE A 184 -7.99 -1.60 1.09
CA ILE A 184 -8.79 -0.77 1.98
C ILE A 184 -9.20 0.48 1.19
N VAL A 185 -10.51 0.67 1.03
CA VAL A 185 -11.09 1.86 0.41
C VAL A 185 -11.81 2.63 1.50
N LEU A 186 -11.39 3.86 1.73
CA LEU A 186 -11.93 4.75 2.76
C LEU A 186 -13.18 5.48 2.26
N LYS A 187 -14.08 5.81 3.18
CA LYS A 187 -15.24 6.67 2.89
C LYS A 187 -14.82 8.11 2.61
N ASP A 188 -13.78 8.56 3.30
CA ASP A 188 -13.21 9.90 3.17
C ASP A 188 -11.81 9.81 2.54
N PRO A 189 -11.62 10.27 1.28
CA PRO A 189 -10.33 10.27 0.62
C PRO A 189 -9.26 11.11 1.32
N GLU A 190 -9.64 12.15 2.09
CA GLU A 190 -8.66 13.01 2.78
C GLU A 190 -7.91 12.23 3.88
N LYS A 191 -8.45 11.10 4.34
CA LYS A 191 -7.87 10.27 5.40
C LYS A 191 -6.86 9.23 4.90
N TYR A 192 -6.68 9.08 3.59
CA TYR A 192 -5.73 8.09 3.05
C TYR A 192 -4.29 8.26 3.57
N PRO A 193 -3.71 9.48 3.62
CA PRO A 193 -2.35 9.65 4.12
C PRO A 193 -2.25 9.26 5.61
N TYR A 194 -3.13 9.79 6.46
CA TYR A 194 -3.20 9.45 7.88
C TYR A 194 -3.31 7.95 8.14
N VAL A 195 -4.29 7.28 7.53
CA VAL A 195 -4.51 5.84 7.75
C VAL A 195 -3.30 5.03 7.26
N THR A 196 -2.67 5.44 6.16
CA THR A 196 -1.44 4.79 5.67
C THR A 196 -0.30 4.94 6.67
N ALA A 197 -0.14 6.10 7.31
CA ALA A 197 0.84 6.31 8.37
C ALA A 197 0.57 5.43 9.58
N VAL A 198 -0.69 5.35 10.04
CA VAL A 198 -1.08 4.48 11.16
C VAL A 198 -0.73 3.02 10.89
N LEU A 199 -1.04 2.51 9.70
CA LEU A 199 -0.75 1.12 9.32
C LEU A 199 0.76 0.81 9.21
N ASN A 200 1.61 1.83 9.03
CA ASN A 200 3.07 1.70 9.01
C ASN A 200 3.76 2.06 10.34
N SER A 201 3.00 2.45 11.36
CA SER A 201 3.50 2.88 12.68
C SER A 201 3.82 1.71 13.63
N GLN A 202 4.28 2.02 14.84
CA GLN A 202 4.45 1.08 15.93
C GLN A 202 3.12 0.54 16.47
N ILE A 203 2.02 1.29 16.32
CA ILE A 203 0.68 0.83 16.70
C ILE A 203 0.33 -0.44 15.91
N SER A 204 0.64 -0.47 14.61
CA SER A 204 0.33 -1.64 13.79
C SER A 204 1.12 -2.90 14.16
N ARG A 205 2.28 -2.73 14.83
CA ARG A 205 3.07 -3.87 15.35
C ARG A 205 2.42 -4.54 16.56
N LEU A 206 1.57 -3.82 17.29
CA LEU A 206 0.81 -4.35 18.42
C LEU A 206 -0.47 -5.05 17.96
N PHE A 207 -0.84 -4.89 16.69
CA PHE A 207 -2.10 -5.42 16.18
C PHE A 207 -2.23 -6.96 16.25
N PRO A 208 -1.18 -7.77 16.03
CA PRO A 208 -1.24 -9.20 16.33
C PRO A 208 -1.58 -9.48 17.81
N SER A 209 -0.96 -8.76 18.75
CA SER A 209 -1.26 -8.89 20.19
C SER A 209 -2.69 -8.46 20.53
N VAL A 210 -3.22 -7.42 19.85
CA VAL A 210 -4.64 -7.01 19.93
C VAL A 210 -5.56 -8.12 19.43
N CYS A 211 -5.25 -8.72 18.28
CA CYS A 211 -6.02 -9.84 17.73
C CYS A 211 -6.02 -11.03 18.68
N GLU A 212 -4.87 -11.38 19.26
CA GLU A 212 -4.76 -12.47 20.24
C GLU A 212 -5.58 -12.18 21.50
N TYR A 213 -5.55 -10.94 22.01
CA TYR A 213 -6.35 -10.49 23.14
C TYR A 213 -7.85 -10.64 22.89
N GLU A 214 -8.31 -10.32 21.67
CA GLU A 214 -9.69 -10.48 21.23
C GLU A 214 -10.04 -11.91 20.76
N MET A 215 -9.13 -12.88 20.90
CA MET A 215 -9.28 -14.28 20.45
C MET A 215 -9.52 -14.42 18.94
N ILE A 216 -8.88 -13.58 18.12
CA ILE A 216 -8.90 -13.58 16.67
C ILE A 216 -7.61 -14.24 16.14
N TYR A 217 -7.74 -15.44 15.55
CA TYR A 217 -6.59 -16.30 15.18
C TYR A 217 -6.30 -16.41 13.67
N SER A 218 -6.73 -15.42 12.88
CA SER A 218 -6.41 -15.35 11.44
C SER A 218 -5.31 -14.34 11.17
N SER A 219 -4.65 -14.47 10.01
CA SER A 219 -3.65 -13.51 9.51
C SER A 219 -4.16 -12.07 9.67
N SER A 220 -3.28 -11.17 10.14
CA SER A 220 -3.61 -9.78 10.46
C SER A 220 -4.15 -9.01 9.25
N THR A 221 -3.78 -9.45 8.04
CA THR A 221 -4.21 -8.85 6.76
C THR A 221 -5.43 -9.51 6.14
N THR A 222 -6.04 -10.49 6.83
CA THR A 222 -7.34 -11.01 6.40
C THR A 222 -8.37 -9.88 6.49
N PRO A 223 -9.21 -9.63 5.46
CA PRO A 223 -10.15 -8.52 5.48
C PRO A 223 -11.07 -8.46 6.71
N ALA A 224 -11.48 -9.63 7.24
CA ALA A 224 -12.30 -9.71 8.45
C ALA A 224 -11.56 -9.25 9.71
N VAL A 225 -10.25 -9.51 9.80
CA VAL A 225 -9.37 -9.08 10.90
C VAL A 225 -9.03 -7.61 10.75
N MET A 226 -8.59 -7.20 9.56
CA MET A 226 -8.22 -5.81 9.29
C MET A 226 -9.35 -4.82 9.57
N LYS A 227 -10.62 -5.22 9.40
CA LYS A 227 -11.78 -4.43 9.83
C LYS A 227 -11.80 -4.09 11.32
N ARG A 228 -11.15 -4.89 12.16
CA ARG A 228 -11.05 -4.68 13.62
C ARG A 228 -9.86 -3.83 14.01
N PHE A 229 -8.99 -3.45 13.06
CA PHE A 229 -7.85 -2.60 13.37
C PHE A 229 -8.33 -1.29 14.03
N PRO A 230 -7.93 -0.99 15.27
CA PRO A 230 -8.40 0.21 15.97
C PRO A 230 -7.79 1.46 15.35
N ILE A 231 -8.62 2.45 15.02
CA ILE A 231 -8.20 3.73 14.44
C ILE A 231 -8.62 4.86 15.38
N VAL A 232 -7.62 5.63 15.80
CA VAL A 232 -7.83 6.89 16.54
C VAL A 232 -7.44 8.02 15.60
N PHE A 233 -8.15 9.14 15.65
CA PHE A 233 -7.73 10.38 15.00
C PHE A 233 -7.34 11.38 16.10
N PRO A 234 -6.31 12.22 15.88
CA PRO A 234 -5.97 13.25 16.85
C PRO A 234 -7.15 14.22 17.03
N GLU A 235 -7.35 14.72 18.25
CA GLU A 235 -8.41 15.70 18.53
C GLU A 235 -8.13 17.04 17.84
N ASP A 236 -6.86 17.39 17.68
CA ASP A 236 -6.43 18.60 17.02
C ASP A 236 -6.16 18.35 15.52
N ARG A 237 -6.65 19.26 14.68
CA ARG A 237 -6.50 19.19 13.23
C ARG A 237 -5.05 19.39 12.78
N LEU A 238 -4.24 20.10 13.56
CA LEU A 238 -2.86 20.43 13.21
C LEU A 238 -1.98 19.17 13.17
N THR A 239 -2.11 18.29 14.15
CA THR A 239 -1.43 16.99 14.22
C THR A 239 -1.83 16.10 13.06
N GLU A 240 -3.12 16.09 12.69
CA GLU A 240 -3.57 15.36 11.50
C GLU A 240 -2.93 15.91 10.23
N ASP A 241 -2.94 17.24 10.05
CA ASP A 241 -2.36 17.93 8.90
C ASP A 241 -0.83 17.71 8.80
N LEU A 242 -0.13 17.67 9.94
CA LEU A 242 1.29 17.33 10.03
C LEU A 242 1.55 15.88 9.57
N ILE A 243 0.79 14.92 10.09
CA ILE A 243 0.91 13.51 9.68
C ILE A 243 0.62 13.35 8.20
N ASN A 244 -0.42 14.01 7.68
CA ASN A 244 -0.77 13.99 6.27
C ASN A 244 0.36 14.55 5.40
N SER A 245 0.95 15.68 5.78
CA SER A 245 2.08 16.30 5.07
C SER A 245 3.32 15.41 5.06
N ILE A 246 3.67 14.83 6.22
CA ILE A 246 4.80 13.89 6.34
C ILE A 246 4.56 12.63 5.51
N SER A 247 3.33 12.13 5.48
CA SER A 247 2.95 10.98 4.65
C SER A 247 3.18 11.28 3.17
N GLY A 248 2.86 12.49 2.71
CA GLY A 248 3.20 12.95 1.36
C GLY A 248 4.71 12.95 1.10
N TYR A 249 5.52 13.45 2.03
CA TYR A 249 6.98 13.37 1.93
C TYR A 249 7.48 11.92 1.87
N LEU A 250 6.90 11.03 2.67
CA LEU A 250 7.28 9.62 2.69
C LEU A 250 6.89 8.89 1.40
N MET A 251 5.76 9.24 0.79
CA MET A 251 5.39 8.76 -0.53
C MET A 251 6.41 9.21 -1.59
N PHE A 252 6.79 10.49 -1.58
CA PHE A 252 7.85 11.01 -2.46
C PHE A 252 9.17 10.26 -2.29
N LEU A 253 9.65 10.15 -1.04
CA LEU A 253 10.92 9.51 -0.73
C LEU A 253 10.89 8.01 -1.09
N SER A 254 9.74 7.34 -0.97
CA SER A 254 9.56 5.96 -1.43
C SER A 254 9.77 5.84 -2.94
N GLN A 255 9.17 6.74 -3.72
CA GLN A 255 9.32 6.77 -5.17
C GLN A 255 10.78 7.05 -5.58
N GLN A 256 11.43 8.03 -4.96
CA GLN A 256 12.84 8.36 -5.24
C GLN A 256 13.78 7.18 -4.91
N LYS A 257 13.52 6.47 -3.80
CA LYS A 257 14.27 5.25 -3.46
C LYS A 257 14.07 4.15 -4.49
N TYR A 258 12.86 4.01 -5.00
CA TYR A 258 12.57 3.02 -6.03
C TYR A 258 13.31 3.31 -7.33
N GLU A 259 13.25 4.55 -7.80
CA GLU A 259 13.94 5.00 -9.02
C GLU A 259 15.46 4.83 -8.93
N ALA A 260 16.04 5.09 -7.76
CA ALA A 260 17.46 4.87 -7.52
C ALA A 260 17.83 3.37 -7.39
N GLY A 261 16.88 2.49 -7.10
CA GLY A 261 17.07 1.05 -6.96
C GLY A 261 18.22 0.68 -6.01
N TYR A 262 19.07 -0.28 -6.43
CA TYR A 262 20.26 -0.67 -5.65
C TYR A 262 21.34 0.41 -5.54
N SER A 263 21.22 1.50 -6.31
CA SER A 263 22.11 2.66 -6.24
C SER A 263 21.58 3.77 -5.34
N ALA A 264 20.47 3.54 -4.61
CA ALA A 264 19.94 4.48 -3.64
C ALA A 264 21.01 4.86 -2.61
N PRO A 265 21.36 6.15 -2.48
CA PRO A 265 22.40 6.57 -1.56
C PRO A 265 21.91 6.45 -0.10
N ASP A 266 22.84 6.16 0.82
CA ASP A 266 22.51 5.95 2.24
C ASP A 266 21.77 7.15 2.86
N TRP A 267 22.10 8.37 2.45
CA TRP A 267 21.46 9.58 2.95
C TRP A 267 19.95 9.61 2.68
N LEU A 268 19.48 8.99 1.59
CA LEU A 268 18.07 8.94 1.23
C LEU A 268 17.30 7.99 2.17
N ASN A 269 17.96 6.90 2.58
CA ASN A 269 17.43 6.01 3.60
C ASN A 269 17.39 6.68 4.98
N GLU A 270 18.41 7.47 5.32
CA GLU A 270 18.42 8.25 6.56
C GLU A 270 17.33 9.32 6.59
N LEU A 271 17.09 10.00 5.46
CA LEU A 271 16.05 11.02 5.32
C LEU A 271 14.65 10.40 5.46
N ALA A 272 14.38 9.30 4.74
CA ALA A 272 13.12 8.56 4.88
C ALA A 272 12.92 8.07 6.31
N GLY A 273 13.96 7.48 6.92
CA GLY A 273 13.91 7.01 8.31
C GLY A 273 13.59 8.12 9.31
N PHE A 274 14.11 9.33 9.09
CA PHE A 274 13.80 10.51 9.91
C PHE A 274 12.32 10.89 9.85
N TYR A 275 11.74 10.97 8.65
CA TYR A 275 10.33 11.31 8.49
C TYR A 275 9.40 10.18 8.95
N GLU A 276 9.77 8.90 8.74
CA GLU A 276 9.03 7.76 9.30
C GLU A 276 8.97 7.86 10.82
N GLN A 277 10.08 8.25 11.45
CA GLN A 277 10.18 8.40 12.89
C GLN A 277 9.26 9.52 13.42
N ILE A 278 9.21 10.68 12.74
CA ILE A 278 8.29 11.76 13.12
C ILE A 278 6.83 11.33 12.94
N SER A 279 6.52 10.70 11.81
CA SER A 279 5.17 10.19 11.55
C SER A 279 4.73 9.20 12.65
N ASP A 280 5.62 8.30 13.04
CA ASP A 280 5.37 7.32 14.09
C ASP A 280 5.18 7.98 15.46
N LEU A 281 6.00 8.98 15.81
CA LEU A 281 5.85 9.78 17.03
C LEU A 281 4.46 10.43 17.12
N LEU A 282 4.04 11.11 16.05
CA LEU A 282 2.75 11.81 15.99
C LEU A 282 1.57 10.83 16.06
N VAL A 283 1.66 9.68 15.37
CA VAL A 283 0.63 8.64 15.45
C VAL A 283 0.53 8.06 16.86
N VAL A 284 1.65 7.72 17.50
CA VAL A 284 1.65 7.16 18.85
C VAL A 284 1.09 8.17 19.86
N ASP A 285 1.40 9.46 19.70
CA ASP A 285 0.84 10.51 20.53
C ASP A 285 -0.69 10.62 20.37
N ALA A 286 -1.22 10.52 19.15
CA ALA A 286 -2.66 10.51 18.91
C ALA A 286 -3.39 9.34 19.62
N TYR A 287 -2.72 8.21 19.85
CA TYR A 287 -3.31 7.06 20.56
C TYR A 287 -3.19 7.16 22.08
N PHE A 288 -2.17 7.83 22.61
CA PHE A 288 -1.89 7.77 24.05
C PHE A 288 -1.88 9.10 24.78
N GLU A 289 -1.95 10.22 24.05
CA GLU A 289 -1.87 11.59 24.59
C GLU A 289 -0.65 11.77 25.50
N ASN A 290 0.48 11.17 25.10
CA ASN A 290 1.69 11.18 25.92
C ASN A 290 2.37 12.54 25.95
N GLY A 291 1.92 13.46 25.11
CA GLY A 291 2.42 14.82 25.00
C GLY A 291 3.78 14.81 24.34
N ILE A 292 3.80 15.05 23.03
CA ILE A 292 5.04 15.39 22.34
C ILE A 292 5.62 16.66 22.98
N ASP A 293 6.95 16.72 23.13
CA ASP A 293 7.64 17.92 23.64
C ASP A 293 7.17 19.15 22.84
N PRO A 294 6.59 20.18 23.49
CA PRO A 294 6.07 21.36 22.81
C PRO A 294 7.11 22.05 21.91
N ARG A 295 8.41 21.93 22.23
CA ARG A 295 9.48 22.44 21.37
C ARG A 295 9.62 21.67 20.07
N LEU A 296 9.46 20.34 20.13
CA LEU A 296 9.44 19.51 18.93
C LEU A 296 8.19 19.81 18.12
N LEU A 297 7.00 19.83 18.75
CA LEU A 297 5.76 20.14 18.05
C LEU A 297 5.82 21.51 17.34
N GLY A 298 6.27 22.56 18.05
CA GLY A 298 6.48 23.88 17.44
C GLY A 298 7.48 23.88 16.29
N ALA A 299 8.58 23.11 16.40
CA ALA A 299 9.53 22.96 15.30
C ALA A 299 8.92 22.23 14.09
N LEU A 300 8.04 21.25 14.31
CA LEU A 300 7.32 20.57 13.23
C LEU A 300 6.34 21.53 12.55
N GLU A 301 5.53 22.25 13.32
CA GLU A 301 4.57 23.24 12.81
C GLU A 301 5.24 24.36 12.00
N GLU A 302 6.41 24.84 12.45
CA GLU A 302 7.15 25.90 11.76
C GLU A 302 7.79 25.47 10.44
N ASN A 303 8.09 24.17 10.26
CA ASN A 303 8.93 23.70 9.15
C ASN A 303 8.23 22.70 8.21
N ILE A 304 7.16 22.04 8.64
CA ILE A 304 6.42 21.07 7.82
C ILE A 304 5.24 21.77 7.17
N HIS A 305 5.21 21.75 5.83
CA HIS A 305 4.20 22.44 5.05
C HIS A 305 3.67 21.55 3.93
N PRO A 306 2.35 21.56 3.67
CA PRO A 306 1.73 20.70 2.65
C PRO A 306 2.27 20.96 1.24
N TYR A 307 2.79 22.16 0.96
CA TYR A 307 3.30 22.55 -0.36
C TYR A 307 4.66 21.96 -0.74
N ALA A 308 5.37 21.30 0.18
CA ALA A 308 6.47 20.41 -0.21
C ALA A 308 5.96 19.03 -0.72
N GLY A 309 4.64 18.89 -0.92
CA GLY A 309 3.99 17.70 -1.47
C GLY A 309 3.08 17.96 -2.68
N ASP A 310 2.95 19.21 -3.17
CA ASP A 310 2.23 19.52 -4.42
C ASP A 310 3.18 19.27 -5.62
N MET A 311 3.37 17.99 -5.90
CA MET A 311 4.47 17.42 -6.69
C MET A 311 4.15 17.24 -8.17
N GLU A 312 3.82 18.32 -8.88
CA GLU A 312 3.79 18.30 -10.36
C GLU A 312 4.60 19.43 -11.03
N SER A 313 5.17 20.38 -10.25
CA SER A 313 5.82 21.58 -10.82
C SER A 313 7.27 21.86 -10.39
N GLU A 314 7.82 21.16 -9.40
CA GLU A 314 9.23 21.31 -9.00
C GLU A 314 10.06 20.10 -9.43
N SER A 315 11.34 20.31 -9.75
CA SER A 315 12.24 19.18 -10.02
C SER A 315 12.51 18.38 -8.75
N ASP A 316 12.60 17.05 -8.86
CA ASP A 316 12.84 16.15 -7.72
C ASP A 316 14.07 16.56 -6.88
N GLU A 317 15.13 17.06 -7.53
CA GLU A 317 16.34 17.58 -6.85
C GLU A 317 16.07 18.81 -5.95
N SER A 318 15.15 19.70 -6.36
CA SER A 318 14.71 20.85 -5.55
C SER A 318 14.04 20.35 -4.29
N LEU A 319 13.14 19.38 -4.43
CA LEU A 319 12.35 18.88 -3.32
C LEU A 319 13.17 18.08 -2.31
N LEU A 320 14.08 17.22 -2.79
CA LEU A 320 15.03 16.51 -1.92
C LEU A 320 15.87 17.49 -1.09
N SER A 321 16.31 18.60 -1.70
CA SER A 321 17.06 19.65 -1.02
C SER A 321 16.22 20.35 0.07
N VAL A 322 14.95 20.63 -0.21
CA VAL A 322 14.00 21.19 0.76
C VAL A 322 13.78 20.24 1.93
N LEU A 323 13.53 18.95 1.67
CA LEU A 323 13.32 17.95 2.72
C LEU A 323 14.57 17.76 3.60
N HIS A 324 15.78 17.86 3.02
CA HIS A 324 17.01 17.87 3.79
C HIS A 324 17.13 19.10 4.69
N TYR A 325 16.79 20.27 4.17
CA TYR A 325 16.80 21.51 4.93
C TYR A 325 15.82 21.48 6.10
N ILE A 326 14.60 21.01 5.88
CA ILE A 326 13.57 20.82 6.93
C ILE A 326 14.11 19.91 8.03
N ARG A 327 14.69 18.76 7.66
CA ARG A 327 15.34 17.86 8.62
C ARG A 327 16.40 18.59 9.44
N GLN A 328 17.30 19.33 8.80
CA GLN A 328 18.34 20.08 9.50
C GLN A 328 17.75 21.08 10.49
N LYS A 329 16.72 21.84 10.08
CA LYS A 329 16.04 22.81 10.94
C LYS A 329 15.41 22.18 12.17
N ILE A 330 14.68 21.08 12.00
CA ILE A 330 14.07 20.35 13.12
C ILE A 330 15.15 19.81 14.07
N MET A 331 16.26 19.30 13.54
CA MET A 331 17.37 18.79 14.36
C MET A 331 18.10 19.89 15.14
N GLU A 332 18.16 21.12 14.62
CA GLU A 332 18.78 22.27 15.27
C GLU A 332 17.87 22.93 16.31
N SER A 333 16.56 22.96 16.07
CA SER A 333 15.57 23.65 16.92
C SER A 333 15.00 22.77 18.03
N SER A 334 15.15 21.45 17.94
CA SER A 334 14.56 20.49 18.88
C SER A 334 15.59 19.51 19.47
N ASN A 335 15.23 18.89 20.61
CA ASN A 335 16.02 17.78 21.17
C ASN A 335 15.65 16.44 20.50
N PHE A 336 15.55 16.40 19.17
CA PHE A 336 15.05 15.22 18.44
C PHE A 336 15.80 13.92 18.77
N ASN A 337 17.11 14.03 19.05
CA ASN A 337 17.96 12.90 19.45
C ASN A 337 17.48 12.14 20.72
N LYS A 338 16.59 12.73 21.52
CA LYS A 338 15.98 12.04 22.67
C LYS A 338 14.90 11.04 22.26
N TYR A 339 14.37 11.16 21.04
CA TYR A 339 13.27 10.33 20.52
C TYR A 339 13.75 9.20 19.62
N THR A 340 15.06 9.04 19.42
CA THR A 340 15.66 7.98 18.60
C THR A 340 15.24 6.61 19.12
N PHE A 341 14.39 5.93 18.37
CA PHE A 341 13.93 4.58 18.71
C PHE A 341 15.05 3.58 18.43
N ASN A 342 15.44 2.81 19.45
CA ASN A 342 16.21 1.59 19.19
C ASN A 342 15.37 0.65 18.32
N LYS A 343 15.99 0.10 17.25
CA LYS A 343 15.35 -0.78 16.25
C LYS A 343 14.73 -2.06 16.85
N GLU A 344 15.05 -2.39 18.11
CA GLU A 344 14.63 -3.60 18.82
C GLU A 344 13.41 -3.42 19.78
N PHE A 345 12.58 -2.39 19.58
CA PHE A 345 11.51 -1.93 20.48
C PHE A 345 12.00 -1.10 21.67
N SER A 346 11.10 -0.23 22.12
CA SER A 346 11.13 0.45 23.42
C SER A 346 11.97 1.72 23.50
N GLY A 347 11.60 2.71 22.69
CA GLY A 347 11.72 4.10 23.12
C GLY A 347 10.46 4.49 23.89
N ILE A 348 9.33 4.59 23.19
CA ILE A 348 8.09 5.14 23.75
C ILE A 348 7.28 4.13 24.55
N LEU A 349 7.25 2.86 24.16
CA LEU A 349 6.54 1.80 24.91
C LEU A 349 7.24 1.38 26.22
N SER A 350 8.47 1.87 26.47
CA SER A 350 9.11 1.79 27.81
C SER A 350 8.74 2.95 28.72
N PHE A 351 8.26 4.06 28.16
CA PHE A 351 7.93 5.28 28.92
C PHE A 351 6.43 5.40 29.21
N LEU A 352 5.58 4.74 28.41
CA LEU A 352 4.24 4.31 28.79
C LEU A 352 4.32 3.19 29.83
#